data_AF-A0A973HU45-F1
#
_entry.id   AF-A0A973HU45-F1
#
_cell.length_a   1.000
_cell.length_b   1.000
_cell.length_c   1.000
_cell.angle_alpha   90.00
_cell.angle_beta   90.00
_cell.angle_gamma   90.00
#
_symmetry.space_group_name_H-M   'P 1'
#
loop_
_entity.id
_entity.type
_entity.pdbx_description
1 polymer ?
#
loop_
_entity_poly.entity_id
_entity_poly.type
_entity_poly.pdbx_seq_one_letter_code
_entity_poly.pdbx_strand_id
1 'polypeptide(L)'
;MAQLQEMGDYIRSLNIPADEAVIMAGDFNVNKIGLPQDRDYLEAVLGATEPENKGHKLSYDASTNHWAEQPYLEYLDYTLSANNNLQPTSSYQEIFAPRKTIDALWGEWDISDHYAARGMFTYPSAAQPQRSGFPFIGDIVHFKTENGHYMRSMNGGNSFISSASNQIGTWESYRLEALPGGKVAIKAFDGHYVTLDSYLFGTLKATSDSITAAESFTLINLGNNKLAIKADNGKYLRADFGGGLGLSATSSSVGNNQTFTLIRR
;
A
#
# COMPACT_ATOMS: atom_id res chain seq x y z
N MET A 1 -12.57 10.71 4.74
CA MET A 1 -11.27 10.47 4.07
C MET A 1 -10.05 10.71 4.95
N ALA A 2 -9.92 11.83 5.68
CA ALA A 2 -8.74 12.08 6.54
C ALA A 2 -8.47 10.94 7.56
N GLN A 3 -9.52 10.36 8.14
CA GLN A 3 -9.40 9.22 9.06
C GLN A 3 -8.81 7.95 8.41
N LEU A 4 -9.18 7.64 7.16
CA LEU A 4 -8.59 6.51 6.44
C LEU A 4 -7.09 6.74 6.23
N GLN A 5 -6.71 7.97 5.89
CA GLN A 5 -5.32 8.37 5.72
C GLN A 5 -4.52 8.22 7.02
N GLU A 6 -5.08 8.68 8.15
CA GLU A 6 -4.48 8.50 9.48
C GLU A 6 -4.31 7.01 9.82
N MET A 7 -5.31 6.18 9.54
CA MET A 7 -5.24 4.75 9.78
C MET A 7 -4.18 4.07 8.89
N GLY A 8 -4.13 4.41 7.60
CA GLY A 8 -3.11 3.91 6.68
C GLY A 8 -1.70 4.32 7.11
N ASP A 9 -1.52 5.57 7.54
CA ASP A 9 -0.25 6.07 8.05
C ASP A 9 0.14 5.40 9.37
N TYR A 10 -0.81 5.18 10.27
CA TYR A 10 -0.59 4.43 11.51
C TYR A 10 -0.12 2.99 11.21
N ILE A 11 -0.83 2.26 10.35
CA ILE A 11 -0.48 0.88 9.99
C ILE A 11 0.92 0.83 9.36
N ARG A 12 1.24 1.75 8.43
CA ARG A 12 2.59 1.86 7.85
C ARG A 12 3.66 2.18 8.88
N SER A 13 3.33 2.98 9.91
CA SER A 13 4.25 3.35 10.98
C SER A 13 4.64 2.16 11.87
N LEU A 14 3.75 1.18 12.04
CA LEU A 14 3.98 0.00 12.88
C LEU A 14 5.10 -0.90 12.34
N ASN A 15 5.47 -0.79 11.06
CA ASN A 15 6.55 -1.57 10.45
C ASN A 15 6.37 -3.08 10.67
N ILE A 16 5.14 -3.57 10.49
CA ILE A 16 4.82 -4.99 10.72
C ILE A 16 5.60 -5.82 9.70
N PRO A 17 6.31 -6.89 10.14
CA PRO A 17 7.07 -7.74 9.24
C PRO A 17 6.24 -8.29 8.07
N ALA A 18 6.92 -8.37 6.94
CA ALA A 18 6.39 -8.83 5.66
C ALA A 18 5.81 -10.26 5.67
N ASP A 19 6.24 -11.07 6.63
CA ASP A 19 5.90 -12.47 6.85
C ASP A 19 4.88 -12.68 7.99
N GLU A 20 4.40 -11.61 8.60
CA GLU A 20 3.27 -11.64 9.54
C GLU A 20 1.97 -11.32 8.80
N ALA A 21 0.86 -11.92 9.25
CA ALA A 21 -0.47 -11.61 8.73
C ALA A 21 -1.00 -10.31 9.33
N VAL A 22 -1.57 -9.44 8.49
CA VAL A 22 -2.25 -8.21 8.94
C VAL A 22 -3.67 -8.21 8.42
N ILE A 23 -4.63 -8.21 9.34
CA ILE A 23 -6.06 -8.19 9.08
C ILE A 23 -6.62 -6.90 9.66
N MET A 24 -7.47 -6.22 8.91
CA MET A 24 -8.18 -5.01 9.34
C MET A 24 -9.67 -5.34 9.29
N ALA A 25 -10.41 -5.11 10.38
CA ALA A 25 -11.82 -5.46 10.43
C ALA A 25 -12.64 -4.46 11.24
N GLY A 26 -13.84 -4.16 10.78
CA GLY A 26 -14.79 -3.29 11.46
C GLY A 26 -15.67 -2.51 10.50
N ASP A 27 -16.40 -1.54 11.05
CA ASP A 27 -17.14 -0.53 10.31
C ASP A 27 -16.17 0.57 9.84
N PHE A 28 -15.97 0.66 8.52
CA PHE A 28 -15.11 1.68 7.91
C PHE A 28 -15.90 2.92 7.50
N ASN A 29 -17.23 2.94 7.66
CA ASN A 29 -18.12 3.99 7.17
C ASN A 29 -17.90 4.31 5.67
N VAL A 30 -17.56 3.28 4.88
CA VAL A 30 -17.33 3.36 3.44
C VAL A 30 -18.44 2.59 2.75
N ASN A 31 -19.35 3.27 2.05
CA ASN A 31 -20.48 2.60 1.40
C ASN A 31 -20.16 2.21 -0.05
N LYS A 32 -19.74 0.97 -0.29
CA LYS A 32 -19.44 0.50 -1.66
C LYS A 32 -20.66 0.35 -2.59
N ILE A 33 -21.88 0.38 -2.06
CA ILE A 33 -23.10 0.24 -2.88
C ILE A 33 -23.46 1.59 -3.49
N GLY A 34 -23.46 2.65 -2.67
CA GLY A 34 -23.72 4.01 -3.13
C GLY A 34 -22.52 4.65 -3.82
N LEU A 35 -21.30 4.35 -3.34
CA LEU A 35 -20.05 5.00 -3.74
C LEU A 35 -18.92 3.97 -3.91
N PRO A 36 -18.91 3.18 -5.01
CA PRO A 36 -17.86 2.19 -5.26
C PRO A 36 -16.44 2.79 -5.23
N GLN A 37 -16.28 4.06 -5.62
CA GLN A 37 -14.99 4.75 -5.62
C GLN A 37 -14.42 4.94 -4.20
N ASP A 38 -15.26 5.04 -3.17
CA ASP A 38 -14.80 5.18 -1.79
C ASP A 38 -14.18 3.87 -1.28
N ARG A 39 -14.67 2.71 -1.78
CA ARG A 39 -14.06 1.40 -1.53
C ARG A 39 -12.70 1.28 -2.22
N ASP A 40 -12.62 1.72 -3.48
CA ASP A 40 -11.34 1.72 -4.19
C ASP A 40 -10.31 2.62 -3.48
N TYR A 41 -10.76 3.77 -2.93
CA TYR A 41 -9.93 4.63 -2.10
C TYR A 41 -9.53 3.98 -0.77
N LEU A 42 -10.44 3.28 -0.09
CA LEU A 42 -10.16 2.51 1.13
C LEU A 42 -9.04 1.48 0.90
N GLU A 43 -9.19 0.62 -0.11
CA GLU A 43 -8.19 -0.39 -0.46
C GLU A 43 -6.83 0.24 -0.82
N ALA A 44 -6.84 1.37 -1.56
CA ALA A 44 -5.63 2.09 -1.93
C ALA A 44 -4.92 2.69 -0.71
N VAL A 45 -5.64 3.40 0.17
CA VAL A 45 -5.10 4.07 1.35
C VAL A 45 -4.49 3.09 2.33
N LEU A 46 -5.19 2.00 2.60
CA LEU A 46 -4.76 0.96 3.54
C LEU A 46 -3.79 -0.04 2.92
N GLY A 47 -3.68 -0.06 1.58
CA GLY A 47 -2.93 -1.09 0.86
C GLY A 47 -3.45 -2.47 1.20
N ALA A 48 -4.77 -2.65 1.16
CA ALA A 48 -5.45 -3.87 1.58
C ALA A 48 -6.44 -4.35 0.51
N THR A 49 -6.87 -5.60 0.60
CA THR A 49 -7.83 -6.22 -0.31
C THR A 49 -9.06 -6.67 0.46
N GLU A 50 -10.24 -6.29 -0.03
CA GLU A 50 -11.51 -6.87 0.39
C GLU A 50 -11.67 -8.29 -0.23
N PRO A 51 -11.88 -9.35 0.59
CA PRO A 51 -12.18 -10.68 0.08
C PRO A 51 -13.64 -10.78 -0.39
N GLU A 52 -13.96 -11.81 -1.17
CA GLU A 52 -15.33 -12.05 -1.61
C GLU A 52 -16.29 -12.19 -0.42
N ASN A 53 -17.38 -11.42 -0.43
CA ASN A 53 -18.47 -11.61 0.51
C ASN A 53 -19.42 -12.72 0.02
N LYS A 54 -19.57 -13.76 0.84
CA LYS A 54 -20.44 -14.94 0.59
C LYS A 54 -21.74 -14.90 1.39
N GLY A 55 -21.88 -13.93 2.28
CA GLY A 55 -23.06 -13.75 3.13
C GLY A 55 -24.10 -12.81 2.53
N HIS A 56 -24.83 -12.14 3.41
CA HIS A 56 -25.80 -11.12 3.05
C HIS A 56 -25.14 -9.93 2.32
N LYS A 57 -25.85 -9.28 1.41
CA LYS A 57 -25.28 -8.22 0.53
C LYS A 57 -25.21 -6.83 1.17
N LEU A 58 -25.81 -6.67 2.34
CA LEU A 58 -25.85 -5.43 3.11
C LEU A 58 -25.34 -5.71 4.51
N SER A 59 -24.46 -4.86 5.03
CA SER A 59 -24.06 -4.88 6.44
C SER A 59 -24.89 -3.91 7.27
N TYR A 60 -25.52 -2.92 6.64
CA TYR A 60 -26.52 -2.05 7.23
C TYR A 60 -27.80 -2.12 6.40
N ASP A 61 -28.91 -2.59 6.97
CA ASP A 61 -30.15 -2.82 6.24
C ASP A 61 -31.37 -2.40 7.06
N ALA A 62 -31.83 -1.16 6.88
CA ALA A 62 -33.01 -0.66 7.57
C ALA A 62 -34.29 -1.46 7.26
N SER A 63 -34.36 -2.16 6.12
CA SER A 63 -35.57 -2.91 5.73
C SER A 63 -35.78 -4.18 6.56
N THR A 64 -34.70 -4.76 7.07
CA THR A 64 -34.73 -6.03 7.82
C THR A 64 -34.18 -5.89 9.25
N ASN A 65 -33.47 -4.81 9.56
CA ASN A 65 -32.97 -4.48 10.88
C ASN A 65 -33.78 -3.32 11.50
N HIS A 66 -34.50 -3.61 12.59
CA HIS A 66 -35.31 -2.60 13.29
C HIS A 66 -34.48 -1.50 13.97
N TRP A 67 -33.20 -1.76 14.26
CA TRP A 67 -32.30 -0.80 14.91
C TRP A 67 -31.58 0.11 13.92
N ALA A 68 -31.63 -0.23 12.62
CA ALA A 68 -31.07 0.61 11.58
C ALA A 68 -32.03 1.75 11.20
N GLU A 69 -31.50 2.97 11.17
CA GLU A 69 -32.20 4.16 10.69
C GLU A 69 -32.63 4.01 9.22
N GLN A 70 -33.91 4.28 8.97
CA GLN A 70 -34.47 4.35 7.62
C GLN A 70 -34.02 5.62 6.89
N PRO A 71 -33.79 5.58 5.56
CA PRO A 71 -34.03 4.48 4.63
C PRO A 71 -32.75 3.76 4.16
N TYR A 72 -31.68 3.74 4.97
CA TYR A 72 -30.35 3.37 4.50
C TYR A 72 -30.18 1.85 4.27
N LEU A 73 -29.59 1.51 3.12
CA LEU A 73 -29.25 0.15 2.68
C LEU A 73 -27.80 0.16 2.19
N GLU A 74 -26.87 -0.24 3.04
CA GLU A 74 -25.45 0.02 2.86
C GLU A 74 -24.58 -1.20 3.17
N TYR A 75 -23.34 -1.11 2.73
CA TYR A 75 -22.30 -2.05 3.06
C TYR A 75 -21.12 -1.24 3.59
N LEU A 76 -20.92 -1.29 4.90
CA LEU A 76 -20.00 -0.44 5.67
C LEU A 76 -18.95 -1.27 6.42
N ASP A 77 -19.23 -2.55 6.65
CA ASP A 77 -18.41 -3.45 7.47
C ASP A 77 -17.52 -4.33 6.62
N TYR A 78 -16.21 -4.18 6.80
CA TYR A 78 -15.21 -4.87 6.01
C TYR A 78 -14.33 -5.73 6.90
N THR A 79 -13.83 -6.80 6.31
CA THR A 79 -12.64 -7.51 6.73
C THR A 79 -11.67 -7.46 5.57
N LEU A 80 -10.47 -6.94 5.79
CA LEU A 80 -9.48 -6.69 4.76
C LEU A 80 -8.18 -7.42 5.13
N SER A 81 -7.48 -7.95 4.15
CA SER A 81 -6.11 -8.44 4.32
C SER A 81 -5.15 -7.42 3.74
N ALA A 82 -4.09 -7.07 4.47
CA ALA A 82 -3.06 -6.18 3.92
C ALA A 82 -2.34 -6.85 2.73
N ASN A 83 -2.04 -6.08 1.70
CA ASN A 83 -1.40 -6.55 0.46
C ASN A 83 0.12 -6.68 0.59
N ASN A 84 0.69 -6.08 1.63
CA ASN A 84 2.13 -6.00 1.87
C ASN A 84 2.58 -6.90 3.03
N ASN A 85 1.75 -7.83 3.45
CA ASN A 85 2.02 -8.72 4.57
C ASN A 85 1.85 -10.17 4.10
N LEU A 86 1.90 -11.12 5.03
CA LEU A 86 1.66 -12.52 4.68
C LEU A 86 0.30 -12.63 3.97
N GLN A 87 0.30 -13.17 2.76
CA GLN A 87 -0.92 -13.31 1.97
C GLN A 87 -1.69 -14.58 2.36
N PRO A 88 -3.02 -14.52 2.51
CA PRO A 88 -3.81 -15.70 2.76
C PRO A 88 -3.86 -16.59 1.50
N THR A 89 -3.80 -17.91 1.68
CA THR A 89 -4.04 -18.88 0.60
C THR A 89 -5.52 -18.96 0.23
N SER A 90 -6.41 -18.56 1.14
CA SER A 90 -7.83 -18.39 0.88
C SER A 90 -8.41 -17.36 1.83
N SER A 91 -9.29 -16.50 1.32
CA SER A 91 -10.02 -15.53 2.13
C SER A 91 -11.46 -15.40 1.64
N TYR A 92 -12.39 -15.16 2.57
CA TYR A 92 -13.76 -14.74 2.28
C TYR A 92 -14.32 -13.99 3.49
N GLN A 93 -15.33 -13.17 3.23
CA GLN A 93 -16.15 -12.55 4.26
C GLN A 93 -17.58 -13.09 4.21
N GLU A 94 -18.27 -13.05 5.35
CA GLU A 94 -19.71 -13.27 5.43
C GLU A 94 -20.35 -12.20 6.29
N ILE A 95 -21.39 -11.57 5.76
CA ILE A 95 -22.35 -10.81 6.57
C ILE A 95 -23.47 -11.74 7.02
N PHE A 96 -23.74 -11.78 8.33
CA PHE A 96 -24.80 -12.61 8.92
C PHE A 96 -26.08 -11.81 9.09
N ALA A 97 -27.04 -12.06 8.18
CA ALA A 97 -28.37 -11.51 8.26
C ALA A 97 -29.45 -12.51 7.79
N PRO A 98 -30.69 -12.40 8.31
CA PRO A 98 -31.06 -11.67 9.52
C PRO A 98 -30.68 -12.45 10.78
N ARG A 99 -30.49 -11.74 11.90
CA ARG A 99 -30.32 -12.36 13.23
C ARG A 99 -31.67 -12.93 13.70
N LYS A 100 -31.65 -14.08 14.38
CA LYS A 100 -32.86 -14.60 15.05
C LYS A 100 -33.00 -13.96 16.42
N THR A 101 -34.09 -13.23 16.64
CA THR A 101 -34.50 -12.73 17.95
C THR A 101 -35.45 -13.74 18.61
N ILE A 102 -34.88 -14.85 19.11
CA ILE A 102 -35.64 -15.85 19.88
C ILE A 102 -35.42 -15.64 21.37
N ASP A 103 -36.44 -15.90 22.19
CA ASP A 103 -36.41 -15.72 23.64
C ASP A 103 -35.23 -16.45 24.32
N ALA A 104 -34.82 -17.59 23.77
CA ALA A 104 -33.68 -18.37 24.27
C ALA A 104 -32.33 -17.61 24.20
N LEU A 105 -32.25 -16.53 23.43
CA LEU A 105 -31.06 -15.68 23.33
C LEU A 105 -31.19 -14.39 24.17
N TRP A 106 -32.27 -14.17 24.91
CA TRP A 106 -32.51 -12.95 25.68
C TRP A 106 -31.39 -12.66 26.70
N GLY A 107 -30.80 -11.46 26.63
CA GLY A 107 -29.68 -11.03 27.48
C GLY A 107 -28.28 -11.24 26.88
N GLU A 108 -28.17 -11.99 25.78
CA GLU A 108 -26.93 -12.24 25.02
C GLU A 108 -26.88 -11.42 23.71
N TRP A 109 -27.69 -10.35 23.61
CA TRP A 109 -27.87 -9.62 22.36
C TRP A 109 -26.76 -8.60 22.16
N ASP A 110 -26.14 -8.65 20.98
CA ASP A 110 -25.41 -7.51 20.42
C ASP A 110 -26.39 -6.72 19.55
N ILE A 111 -27.01 -5.68 20.13
CA ILE A 111 -28.10 -4.90 19.52
C ILE A 111 -27.56 -3.79 18.62
N SER A 112 -26.69 -4.15 17.68
CA SER A 112 -26.17 -3.22 16.69
C SER A 112 -27.18 -2.98 15.55
N ASP A 113 -27.20 -1.76 15.06
CA ASP A 113 -27.76 -1.30 13.79
C ASP A 113 -27.03 -1.88 12.56
N HIS A 114 -25.85 -2.46 12.74
CA HIS A 114 -25.11 -3.23 11.74
C HIS A 114 -25.28 -4.74 11.94
N TYR A 115 -25.18 -5.49 10.85
CA TYR A 115 -25.07 -6.94 10.85
C TYR A 115 -23.64 -7.38 11.12
N ALA A 116 -23.49 -8.52 11.81
CA ALA A 116 -22.18 -9.07 12.11
C ALA A 116 -21.44 -9.44 10.81
N ALA A 117 -20.20 -8.96 10.69
CA ALA A 117 -19.28 -9.34 9.63
C ALA A 117 -18.22 -10.31 10.18
N ARG A 118 -17.97 -11.41 9.46
CA ARG A 118 -16.87 -12.35 9.76
C ARG A 118 -15.95 -12.47 8.57
N GLY A 119 -14.67 -12.23 8.79
CA GLY A 119 -13.62 -12.56 7.84
C GLY A 119 -13.00 -13.91 8.19
N MET A 120 -12.80 -14.75 7.18
CA MET A 120 -12.15 -16.04 7.28
C MET A 120 -10.90 -16.02 6.42
N PHE A 121 -9.73 -16.13 7.05
CA PHE A 121 -8.42 -16.05 6.40
C PHE A 121 -7.59 -17.30 6.73
N THR A 122 -7.15 -18.02 5.71
CA THR A 122 -6.25 -19.18 5.86
C THR A 122 -4.87 -18.77 5.38
N TYR A 123 -3.85 -18.97 6.21
CA TYR A 123 -2.46 -18.65 5.89
C TYR A 123 -1.62 -19.92 5.68
N PRO A 124 -0.54 -19.85 4.89
CA PRO A 124 0.32 -21.02 4.63
C PRO A 124 1.04 -21.49 5.91
N SER A 125 1.25 -22.81 6.02
CA SER A 125 1.84 -23.45 7.21
C SER A 125 3.37 -23.56 7.22
N ALA A 126 4.06 -23.23 6.12
CA ALA A 126 5.52 -23.29 6.01
C ALA A 126 6.10 -22.15 5.14
N ALA A 127 7.31 -21.70 5.48
CA ALA A 127 8.06 -20.60 4.87
C ALA A 127 8.54 -20.90 3.44
N GLN A 128 7.62 -20.86 2.47
CA GLN A 128 7.99 -20.58 1.08
C GLN A 128 7.92 -19.07 0.87
N PRO A 129 8.75 -18.45 -0.01
CA PRO A 129 8.61 -17.03 -0.26
C PRO A 129 7.27 -16.81 -0.96
N GLN A 130 6.25 -16.48 -0.16
CA GLN A 130 4.95 -16.00 -0.62
C GLN A 130 5.08 -14.68 -1.39
N ARG A 131 6.20 -13.96 -1.17
CA ARG A 131 6.52 -12.66 -1.75
C ARG A 131 7.82 -12.72 -2.51
N SER A 132 7.94 -11.86 -3.53
CA SER A 132 9.13 -11.73 -4.36
C SER A 132 10.38 -11.54 -3.49
N GLY A 133 11.45 -12.30 -3.82
CA GLY A 133 12.78 -12.02 -3.28
C GLY A 133 13.27 -10.63 -3.67
N PHE A 134 14.39 -10.20 -3.10
CA PHE A 134 15.01 -8.92 -3.44
C PHE A 134 15.13 -8.75 -4.97
N PRO A 135 14.70 -7.61 -5.55
CA PRO A 135 14.39 -6.33 -4.91
C PRO A 135 12.91 -6.14 -4.52
N PHE A 136 12.19 -7.21 -4.16
CA PHE A 136 10.81 -7.14 -3.65
C PHE A 136 9.82 -6.58 -4.69
N ILE A 137 9.89 -7.10 -5.92
CA ILE A 137 8.97 -6.69 -7.00
C ILE A 137 7.51 -6.92 -6.59
N GLY A 138 6.67 -5.91 -6.83
CA GLY A 138 5.24 -5.89 -6.50
C GLY A 138 4.92 -5.40 -5.08
N ASP A 139 5.89 -5.46 -4.17
CA ASP A 139 5.73 -5.05 -2.78
C ASP A 139 5.86 -3.53 -2.61
N ILE A 140 5.33 -3.00 -1.51
CA ILE A 140 5.69 -1.65 -1.06
C ILE A 140 7.10 -1.65 -0.49
N VAL A 141 7.92 -0.75 -1.01
CA VAL A 141 9.30 -0.55 -0.61
C VAL A 141 9.59 0.91 -0.30
N HIS A 142 10.66 1.11 0.45
CA HIS A 142 11.20 2.41 0.81
C HIS A 142 12.70 2.43 0.53
N PHE A 143 13.19 3.53 -0.04
CA PHE A 143 14.61 3.71 -0.29
C PHE A 143 15.22 4.57 0.80
N LYS A 144 15.94 3.94 1.72
CA LYS A 144 16.69 4.63 2.78
C LYS A 144 18.09 4.98 2.29
N THR A 145 18.43 6.26 2.33
CA THR A 145 19.76 6.77 2.04
C THR A 145 20.76 6.33 3.12
N GLU A 146 22.06 6.37 2.81
CA GLU A 146 23.11 6.02 3.77
C GLU A 146 23.09 6.92 5.04
N ASN A 147 22.64 8.17 4.91
CA ASN A 147 22.51 9.11 6.04
C ASN A 147 21.22 8.92 6.86
N GLY A 148 20.39 7.93 6.53
CA GLY A 148 19.23 7.55 7.31
C GLY A 148 17.89 8.15 6.89
N HIS A 149 17.89 9.05 5.90
CA HIS A 149 16.67 9.65 5.34
C HIS A 149 16.04 8.78 4.25
N TYR A 150 14.80 9.07 3.86
CA TYR A 150 14.03 8.30 2.89
C TYR A 150 13.73 9.09 1.62
N MET A 151 13.80 8.41 0.47
CA MET A 151 13.23 8.89 -0.79
C MET A 151 11.75 9.19 -0.61
N ARG A 152 11.30 10.34 -1.11
CA ARG A 152 9.94 10.85 -0.93
C ARG A 152 9.44 11.54 -2.19
N SER A 153 8.24 11.15 -2.63
CA SER A 153 7.46 11.82 -3.67
C SER A 153 6.63 12.90 -3.02
N MET A 154 6.93 14.16 -3.33
CA MET A 154 6.15 15.27 -2.76
C MET A 154 4.69 15.16 -3.19
N ASN A 155 3.75 15.50 -2.28
CA ASN A 155 2.31 15.29 -2.47
C ASN A 155 1.89 13.81 -2.67
N GLY A 156 2.74 12.85 -2.31
CA GLY A 156 2.52 11.41 -2.56
C GLY A 156 2.82 10.98 -4.00
N GLY A 157 3.12 11.95 -4.87
CA GLY A 157 3.31 11.84 -6.30
C GLY A 157 2.79 13.10 -7.00
N ASN A 158 2.77 13.09 -8.33
CA ASN A 158 2.52 14.24 -9.19
C ASN A 158 3.41 15.46 -8.85
N SER A 159 4.66 15.21 -8.45
CA SER A 159 5.61 16.26 -8.05
C SER A 159 7.06 15.77 -8.10
N PHE A 160 7.99 16.58 -7.59
CA PHE A 160 9.41 16.25 -7.54
C PHE A 160 9.75 15.17 -6.51
N ILE A 161 10.86 14.49 -6.74
CA ILE A 161 11.42 13.53 -5.79
C ILE A 161 12.44 14.22 -4.88
N SER A 162 12.29 14.01 -3.59
CA SER A 162 13.26 14.40 -2.56
C SER A 162 13.84 13.15 -1.88
N SER A 163 14.90 13.30 -1.09
CA SER A 163 15.41 12.22 -0.23
C SER A 163 15.58 12.66 1.23
N ALA A 164 14.86 13.72 1.62
CA ALA A 164 14.99 14.40 2.92
C ALA A 164 14.17 13.80 4.05
N SER A 165 13.30 12.82 3.77
CA SER A 165 12.29 12.44 4.75
C SER A 165 12.91 11.71 5.94
N ASN A 166 12.45 12.02 7.16
CA ASN A 166 12.97 11.42 8.39
C ASN A 166 12.18 10.19 8.85
N GLN A 167 11.09 9.88 8.16
CA GLN A 167 10.18 8.81 8.54
C GLN A 167 9.63 8.14 7.29
N ILE A 168 9.18 6.90 7.46
CA ILE A 168 8.39 6.20 6.44
C ILE A 168 6.93 6.56 6.65
N GLY A 169 6.29 7.08 5.61
CA GLY A 169 4.85 7.25 5.50
C GLY A 169 4.37 7.02 4.08
N THR A 170 3.18 7.55 3.76
CA THR A 170 2.59 7.44 2.41
C THR A 170 3.53 7.91 1.31
N TRP A 171 4.20 9.03 1.51
CA TRP A 171 4.97 9.71 0.45
C TRP A 171 6.34 9.06 0.19
N GLU A 172 6.82 8.26 1.14
CA GLU A 172 8.05 7.47 1.04
C GLU A 172 7.79 6.04 0.56
N SER A 173 6.53 5.71 0.27
CA SER A 173 6.11 4.38 -0.18
C SER A 173 6.13 4.29 -1.70
N TYR A 174 6.78 3.26 -2.23
CA TYR A 174 6.87 2.99 -3.65
C TYR A 174 6.54 1.53 -3.96
N ARG A 175 6.07 1.24 -5.17
CA ARG A 175 6.00 -0.13 -5.71
C ARG A 175 6.98 -0.30 -6.85
N LEU A 176 7.69 -1.42 -6.88
CA LEU A 176 8.55 -1.78 -8.02
C LEU A 176 7.80 -2.70 -8.98
N GLU A 177 7.72 -2.30 -10.24
CA GLU A 177 7.10 -3.11 -11.29
C GLU A 177 8.19 -3.61 -12.24
N ALA A 178 8.26 -4.92 -12.47
CA ALA A 178 9.26 -5.50 -13.36
C ALA A 178 8.97 -5.16 -14.81
N LEU A 179 10.02 -4.82 -15.56
CA LEU A 179 9.99 -4.51 -16.98
C LEU A 179 10.86 -5.50 -17.78
N PRO A 180 10.61 -5.65 -19.09
CA PRO A 180 11.50 -6.41 -19.97
C PRO A 180 12.96 -5.95 -19.87
N GLY A 181 13.89 -6.88 -20.06
CA GLY A 181 15.33 -6.59 -20.01
C GLY A 181 15.89 -6.38 -18.60
N GLY A 182 15.18 -6.81 -17.55
CA GLY A 182 15.64 -6.72 -16.16
C GLY A 182 15.61 -5.29 -15.59
N LYS A 183 14.85 -4.39 -16.23
CA LYS A 183 14.57 -3.05 -15.72
C LYS A 183 13.36 -3.07 -14.78
N VAL A 184 13.12 -1.97 -14.09
CA VAL A 184 11.94 -1.75 -13.25
C VAL A 184 11.36 -0.36 -13.50
N ALA A 185 10.06 -0.22 -13.30
CA ALA A 185 9.42 1.07 -13.03
C ALA A 185 9.27 1.24 -11.52
N ILE A 186 9.37 2.48 -11.04
CA ILE A 186 9.18 2.85 -9.63
C ILE A 186 7.89 3.66 -9.56
N LYS A 187 6.83 3.10 -8.99
CA LYS A 187 5.52 3.73 -8.89
C LYS A 187 5.35 4.40 -7.54
N ALA A 188 5.01 5.67 -7.52
CA ALA A 188 4.65 6.41 -6.32
C ALA A 188 3.26 6.00 -5.82
N PHE A 189 2.92 6.44 -4.61
CA PHE A 189 1.68 6.05 -3.95
C PHE A 189 0.42 6.48 -4.73
N ASP A 190 0.43 7.67 -5.33
CA ASP A 190 -0.70 8.20 -6.09
C ASP A 190 -0.91 7.54 -7.47
N GLY A 191 -0.05 6.58 -7.83
CA GLY A 191 -0.13 5.83 -9.08
C GLY A 191 0.79 6.32 -10.19
N HIS A 192 1.41 7.50 -10.08
CA HIS A 192 2.37 7.96 -11.09
C HIS A 192 3.72 7.24 -10.97
N TYR A 193 4.41 7.08 -12.09
CA TYR A 193 5.77 6.56 -12.14
C TYR A 193 6.80 7.67 -11.94
N VAL A 194 7.88 7.33 -11.23
CA VAL A 194 9.11 8.11 -11.19
C VAL A 194 9.70 8.16 -12.60
N THR A 195 10.02 9.36 -13.07
CA THR A 195 10.54 9.64 -14.41
C THR A 195 11.79 10.50 -14.34
N LEU A 196 12.73 10.23 -15.25
CA LEU A 196 13.86 11.10 -15.56
C LEU A 196 13.38 12.32 -16.37
N ASP A 197 12.91 13.33 -15.64
CA ASP A 197 12.34 14.57 -16.18
C ASP A 197 13.34 15.38 -17.01
N SER A 198 14.62 15.33 -16.68
CA SER A 198 15.69 15.92 -17.50
C SER A 198 16.87 14.99 -17.64
N TYR A 199 17.17 14.58 -18.87
CA TYR A 199 18.36 13.78 -19.18
C TYR A 199 19.66 14.57 -18.93
N LEU A 200 19.65 15.88 -19.22
CA LEU A 200 20.82 16.75 -19.08
C LEU A 200 21.14 17.06 -17.62
N PHE A 201 20.12 17.42 -16.83
CA PHE A 201 20.31 17.81 -15.43
C PHE A 201 20.13 16.64 -14.45
N GLY A 202 19.61 15.50 -14.91
CA GLY A 202 19.35 14.33 -14.07
C GLY A 202 18.21 14.54 -13.08
N THR A 203 17.24 15.41 -13.35
CA THR A 203 16.12 15.68 -12.43
C THR A 203 15.09 14.55 -12.47
N LEU A 204 14.44 14.30 -11.33
CA LEU A 204 13.43 13.24 -11.17
C LEU A 204 12.11 13.80 -10.65
N LYS A 205 11.00 13.29 -11.20
CA LYS A 205 9.62 13.57 -10.76
C LYS A 205 8.82 12.28 -10.71
N ALA A 206 7.75 12.22 -9.94
CA ALA A 206 6.76 11.13 -9.99
C ALA A 206 5.48 11.65 -10.67
N THR A 207 5.52 11.94 -11.96
CA THR A 207 4.42 12.60 -12.68
C THR A 207 3.93 11.82 -13.90
N SER A 208 4.52 10.65 -14.19
CA SER A 208 4.27 9.94 -15.45
C SER A 208 3.18 8.88 -15.29
N ASP A 209 2.17 8.90 -16.17
CA ASP A 209 1.12 7.87 -16.22
C ASP A 209 1.52 6.64 -17.05
N SER A 210 2.64 6.70 -17.79
CA SER A 210 3.03 5.70 -18.77
C SER A 210 4.51 5.39 -18.69
N ILE A 211 4.86 4.12 -18.87
CA ILE A 211 6.24 3.65 -18.75
C ILE A 211 6.91 3.75 -20.12
N THR A 212 7.91 4.62 -20.23
CA THR A 212 8.82 4.70 -21.37
C THR A 212 10.27 4.47 -20.90
N ALA A 213 11.24 4.84 -21.73
CA ALA A 213 12.65 4.76 -21.36
C ALA A 213 12.96 5.61 -20.11
N ALA A 214 12.35 6.80 -19.97
CA ALA A 214 12.61 7.72 -18.86
C ALA A 214 12.13 7.20 -17.49
N GLU A 215 11.11 6.34 -17.47
CA GLU A 215 10.56 5.67 -16.27
C GLU A 215 11.21 4.30 -16.00
N SER A 216 12.13 3.87 -16.86
CA SER A 216 12.75 2.55 -16.79
C SER A 216 14.14 2.61 -16.14
N PHE A 217 14.26 2.02 -14.96
CA PHE A 217 15.50 2.02 -14.17
C PHE A 217 16.14 0.63 -14.13
N THR A 218 17.47 0.59 -14.03
CA THR A 218 18.21 -0.64 -13.72
C THR A 218 18.58 -0.63 -12.24
N LEU A 219 18.27 -1.71 -11.53
CA LEU A 219 18.69 -1.91 -10.14
C LEU A 219 19.97 -2.74 -10.09
N ILE A 220 20.98 -2.23 -9.39
CA ILE A 220 22.26 -2.90 -9.18
C ILE A 220 22.26 -3.42 -7.75
N ASN A 221 22.20 -4.74 -7.56
CA ASN A 221 22.25 -5.36 -6.25
C ASN A 221 23.65 -5.22 -5.64
N LEU A 222 23.72 -4.68 -4.43
CA LEU A 222 24.97 -4.48 -3.66
C LEU A 222 25.07 -5.42 -2.44
N GLY A 223 24.10 -6.33 -2.27
CA GLY A 223 24.00 -7.22 -1.11
C GLY A 223 23.38 -6.55 0.12
N ASN A 224 23.01 -7.34 1.13
CA ASN A 224 22.45 -6.86 2.41
C ASN A 224 21.30 -5.86 2.25
N ASN A 225 20.37 -6.15 1.33
CA ASN A 225 19.25 -5.28 0.93
C ASN A 225 19.67 -3.89 0.41
N LYS A 226 20.93 -3.69 0.02
CA LYS A 226 21.41 -2.45 -0.60
C LYS A 226 21.40 -2.53 -2.11
N LEU A 227 21.12 -1.41 -2.76
CA LEU A 227 21.18 -1.27 -4.21
C LEU A 227 21.69 0.11 -4.65
N ALA A 228 22.10 0.21 -5.91
CA ALA A 228 22.16 1.45 -6.65
C ALA A 228 21.09 1.45 -7.76
N ILE A 229 20.57 2.63 -8.10
CA ILE A 229 19.55 2.80 -9.14
C ILE A 229 20.18 3.55 -10.31
N LYS A 230 20.12 2.99 -11.51
CA LYS A 230 20.65 3.61 -12.73
C LYS A 230 19.50 4.04 -13.63
N ALA A 231 19.47 5.32 -14.00
CA ALA A 231 18.49 5.90 -14.90
C ALA A 231 18.90 5.74 -16.37
N ASP A 232 17.98 6.09 -17.27
CA ASP A 232 18.14 5.89 -18.71
C ASP A 232 19.24 6.75 -19.35
N ASN A 233 19.58 7.91 -18.75
CA ASN A 233 20.77 8.69 -19.13
C ASN A 233 22.11 8.00 -18.80
N GLY A 234 22.08 6.76 -18.31
CA GLY A 234 23.25 5.98 -17.96
C GLY A 234 23.92 6.39 -16.66
N LYS A 235 23.32 7.27 -15.86
CA LYS A 235 23.84 7.74 -14.58
C LYS A 235 23.14 7.07 -13.40
N TYR A 236 23.84 6.99 -12.28
CA TYR A 236 23.30 6.52 -11.01
C TYR A 236 22.60 7.65 -10.27
N LEU A 237 21.47 7.32 -9.65
CA LEU A 237 20.78 8.16 -8.70
C LEU A 237 21.68 8.44 -7.50
N ARG A 238 21.67 9.68 -7.04
CA ARG A 238 22.46 10.20 -5.94
C ARG A 238 21.56 11.02 -5.01
N ALA A 239 21.57 10.68 -3.73
CA ALA A 239 21.00 11.48 -2.66
C ALA A 239 22.05 12.47 -2.15
N ASP A 240 21.95 13.73 -2.55
CA ASP A 240 22.91 14.76 -2.17
C ASP A 240 22.61 15.34 -0.79
N PHE A 241 23.65 15.54 0.02
CA PHE A 241 23.59 16.14 1.37
C PHE A 241 22.58 15.47 2.33
N GLY A 242 22.45 14.14 2.28
CA GLY A 242 21.44 13.43 3.08
C GLY A 242 19.99 13.75 2.66
N GLY A 243 19.80 14.40 1.51
CA GLY A 243 18.51 14.53 0.85
C GLY A 243 17.76 15.85 1.00
N GLY A 244 18.36 16.86 1.64
CA GLY A 244 17.73 18.18 1.86
C GLY A 244 17.52 19.07 0.61
N LEU A 245 18.15 18.74 -0.54
CA LEU A 245 18.02 19.54 -1.77
C LEU A 245 17.44 18.75 -2.98
N GLY A 246 17.49 17.41 -2.96
CA GLY A 246 16.91 16.59 -4.03
C GLY A 246 17.59 15.22 -4.21
N LEU A 247 16.97 14.40 -5.06
CA LEU A 247 17.52 13.16 -5.60
C LEU A 247 17.79 13.40 -7.10
N SER A 248 18.98 13.07 -7.60
CA SER A 248 19.33 13.31 -9.01
C SER A 248 20.06 12.13 -9.66
N ALA A 249 19.87 11.92 -10.95
CA ALA A 249 20.55 10.91 -11.76
C ALA A 249 21.78 11.51 -12.46
N THR A 250 22.82 11.84 -11.69
CA THR A 250 23.99 12.58 -12.18
C THR A 250 25.32 11.84 -11.99
N SER A 251 25.36 10.80 -11.15
CA SER A 251 26.62 10.13 -10.80
C SER A 251 27.07 9.14 -11.86
N SER A 252 28.38 9.07 -12.13
CA SER A 252 28.96 8.10 -13.07
C SER A 252 29.48 6.83 -12.38
N SER A 253 29.51 6.81 -11.04
CA SER A 253 29.95 5.68 -10.24
C SER A 253 29.08 5.49 -9.00
N VAL A 254 29.14 4.30 -8.41
CA VAL A 254 28.44 3.95 -7.17
C VAL A 254 29.37 4.23 -5.97
N GLY A 255 28.87 4.99 -5.01
CA GLY A 255 29.45 5.18 -3.68
C GLY A 255 28.36 5.34 -2.63
N ASN A 256 28.70 5.91 -1.46
CA ASN A 256 27.76 6.03 -0.34
C ASN A 256 26.49 6.81 -0.71
N ASN A 257 26.61 7.91 -1.44
CA ASN A 257 25.46 8.75 -1.82
C ASN A 257 24.60 8.14 -2.94
N GLN A 258 25.04 7.07 -3.60
CA GLN A 258 24.30 6.35 -4.64
C GLN A 258 23.73 5.03 -4.12
N THR A 259 24.01 4.71 -2.86
CA THR A 259 23.61 3.46 -2.22
C THR A 259 22.35 3.70 -1.40
N PHE A 260 21.35 2.88 -1.65
CA PHE A 260 20.08 2.89 -0.93
C PHE A 260 19.87 1.53 -0.28
N THR A 261 19.52 1.53 1.00
CA THR A 261 18.97 0.35 1.65
C THR A 261 17.51 0.25 1.27
N LEU A 262 17.15 -0.80 0.54
CA LEU A 262 15.78 -1.10 0.19
C LEU A 262 15.10 -1.78 1.36
N ILE A 263 14.07 -1.14 1.89
CA ILE A 263 13.28 -1.65 3.00
C ILE A 263 11.96 -2.11 2.41
N ARG A 264 11.63 -3.39 2.59
CA ARG A 264 10.30 -3.92 2.30
C ARG A 264 9.41 -3.69 3.52
N ARG A 265 8.20 -3.19 3.30
CA ARG A 265 7.10 -3.18 4.28
C ARG A 265 5.83 -3.75 3.65
#